data_AF-K9VU18-F1
#
_entry.id   AF-K9VU18-F1
#
_cell.length_a   1.000
_cell.length_b   1.000
_cell.length_c   1.000
_cell.angle_alpha   90.00
_cell.angle_beta   90.00
_cell.angle_gamma   90.00
#
_symmetry.space_group_name_H-M   'P 1'
#
loop_
_entity.id
_entity.type
_entity.pdbx_description
1 polymer ?
#
loop_
_entity_poly.entity_id
_entity_poly.type
_entity_poly.pdbx_seq_one_letter_code
_entity_poly.pdbx_strand_id
1 'polypeptide(L)'
;MLIRIHDDKVDANAMCQYIYEGKPFQGITYKVALDGKIVDEAAYFYGLKWVLFRGWYPNGQLEYDRPMRNGGDEGLGKIWYPNGVLQKEFFSEFGVRIWTKEWDESGKLIKDWILPEDGSHPSYRYLQSVRSDYVDYEKPPELVEFEQDVAAYIVTHPSNLIYYEKDFLQEQNDLIIQL
;
A
#
# COMPACT_ATOMS: atom_id res chain seq x y z
N MET A 1 -4.55 4.51 -20.58
CA MET A 1 -5.93 4.28 -20.13
C MET A 1 -5.85 3.44 -18.87
N LEU A 2 -6.45 3.89 -17.75
CA LEU A 2 -6.49 3.08 -16.53
C LEU A 2 -7.34 1.83 -16.78
N ILE A 3 -6.78 0.64 -16.55
CA ILE A 3 -7.53 -0.61 -16.63
C ILE A 3 -8.00 -1.01 -15.23
N ARG A 4 -9.29 -1.32 -15.10
CA ARG A 4 -9.89 -1.86 -13.89
C ARG A 4 -10.48 -3.23 -14.20
N ILE A 5 -9.91 -4.28 -13.61
CA ILE A 5 -10.23 -5.67 -13.93
C ILE A 5 -10.51 -6.48 -12.67
N HIS A 6 -11.20 -7.60 -12.83
CA HIS A 6 -11.45 -8.49 -11.71
C HIS A 6 -10.13 -9.14 -11.26
N ASP A 7 -9.95 -9.39 -9.96
CA ASP A 7 -8.69 -9.90 -9.37
C ASP A 7 -8.25 -11.25 -9.94
N ASP A 8 -9.22 -12.09 -10.34
CA ASP A 8 -9.01 -13.36 -11.06
C ASP A 8 -8.35 -13.25 -12.44
N LYS A 9 -8.17 -12.03 -12.97
CA LYS A 9 -7.53 -11.79 -14.27
C LYS A 9 -6.03 -11.58 -14.17
N VAL A 10 -5.50 -11.42 -12.97
CA VAL A 10 -4.07 -11.23 -12.74
C VAL A 10 -3.48 -12.44 -12.03
N ASP A 11 -2.26 -12.80 -12.41
CA ASP A 11 -1.52 -13.90 -11.79
C ASP A 11 -0.21 -13.39 -11.20
N ALA A 12 0.18 -13.88 -10.02
CA ALA A 12 1.48 -13.56 -9.44
C ALA A 12 2.58 -14.39 -10.10
N ASN A 13 3.65 -13.75 -10.58
CA ASN A 13 4.83 -14.44 -11.09
C ASN A 13 5.79 -14.84 -9.95
N ALA A 14 6.92 -15.49 -10.31
CA ALA A 14 7.94 -15.92 -9.35
C ALA A 14 8.61 -14.78 -8.56
N MET A 15 8.48 -13.54 -9.02
CA MET A 15 8.95 -12.31 -8.36
C MET A 15 7.86 -11.63 -7.52
N CYS A 16 6.72 -12.30 -7.30
CA CYS A 16 5.55 -11.76 -6.61
C CYS A 16 4.93 -10.53 -7.29
N GLN A 17 5.20 -10.30 -8.57
CA GLN A 17 4.53 -9.27 -9.36
C GLN A 17 3.25 -9.83 -9.96
N TYR A 18 2.17 -9.06 -9.88
CA TYR A 18 0.92 -9.35 -10.56
C TYR A 18 1.05 -9.06 -12.05
N ILE A 19 0.68 -10.03 -12.88
CA ILE A 19 0.84 -10.03 -14.33
C ILE A 19 -0.54 -10.06 -14.98
N TYR A 20 -0.73 -9.25 -16.02
CA TYR A 20 -1.88 -9.27 -16.91
C TYR A 20 -1.38 -9.35 -18.36
N GLU A 21 -1.88 -10.30 -19.14
CA GLU A 21 -1.49 -10.49 -20.55
C GLU A 21 0.05 -10.57 -20.75
N GLY A 22 0.73 -11.25 -19.82
CA GLY A 22 2.18 -11.48 -19.88
C GLY A 22 3.06 -10.29 -19.46
N LYS A 23 2.47 -9.20 -18.96
CA LYS A 23 3.22 -8.01 -18.50
C LYS A 23 2.87 -7.64 -17.06
N PRO A 24 3.79 -6.98 -16.31
CA PRO A 24 3.48 -6.42 -15.00
C PRO A 24 2.23 -5.54 -15.06
N PHE A 25 1.26 -5.84 -14.19
CA PHE A 25 -0.03 -5.20 -14.18
C PHE A 25 0.07 -3.76 -13.68
N GLN A 26 -0.61 -2.86 -14.38
CA GLN A 26 -0.75 -1.47 -13.99
C GLN A 26 -2.22 -1.08 -14.12
N GLY A 27 -2.84 -0.78 -12.99
CA GLY A 27 -4.29 -0.61 -12.95
C GLY A 27 -4.87 -0.89 -11.57
N ILE A 28 -6.16 -1.16 -11.54
CA ILE A 28 -6.88 -1.49 -10.32
C ILE A 28 -7.48 -2.90 -10.47
N THR A 29 -7.24 -3.77 -9.51
CA THR A 29 -8.03 -4.99 -9.37
C THR A 29 -9.20 -4.75 -8.43
N TYR A 30 -10.29 -5.47 -8.65
CA TYR A 30 -11.40 -5.53 -7.71
C TYR A 30 -11.93 -6.95 -7.58
N LYS A 31 -12.51 -7.27 -6.43
CA LYS A 31 -13.20 -8.53 -6.18
C LYS A 31 -14.64 -8.24 -5.80
N VAL A 32 -15.57 -9.03 -6.35
CA VAL A 32 -16.99 -8.96 -5.99
C VAL A 32 -17.44 -10.21 -5.22
N ALA A 33 -18.36 -10.01 -4.28
CA ALA A 33 -19.11 -11.09 -3.64
C ALA A 33 -20.19 -11.65 -4.57
N LEU A 34 -20.82 -12.76 -4.16
CA LEU A 34 -21.92 -13.39 -4.90
C LEU A 34 -23.12 -12.47 -5.11
N ASP A 35 -23.35 -11.50 -4.22
CA ASP A 35 -24.42 -10.51 -4.32
C ASP A 35 -24.04 -9.30 -5.19
N GLY A 36 -22.85 -9.31 -5.80
CA GLY A 36 -22.36 -8.28 -6.72
C GLY A 36 -21.68 -7.09 -6.03
N LYS A 37 -21.58 -7.05 -4.70
CA LYS A 37 -20.88 -5.97 -3.99
C LYS A 37 -19.37 -6.15 -4.07
N ILE A 38 -18.64 -5.04 -4.18
CA ILE A 38 -17.18 -5.04 -4.09
C ILE A 38 -16.78 -5.39 -2.65
N VAL A 39 -15.86 -6.34 -2.52
CA VAL A 39 -15.30 -6.77 -1.22
C VAL A 39 -13.80 -6.52 -1.12
N ASP A 40 -13.13 -6.22 -2.22
CA ASP A 40 -11.72 -5.84 -2.24
C ASP A 40 -11.39 -4.97 -3.47
N GLU A 41 -10.49 -4.00 -3.30
CA GLU A 41 -9.85 -3.24 -4.35
C GLU A 41 -8.37 -2.98 -4.03
N ALA A 42 -7.52 -3.10 -5.03
CA ALA A 42 -6.09 -2.78 -4.92
C ALA A 42 -5.60 -2.10 -6.20
N ALA A 43 -4.80 -1.04 -6.02
CA ALA A 43 -4.11 -0.38 -7.13
C ALA A 43 -2.70 -0.97 -7.29
N TYR A 44 -2.26 -1.11 -8.53
CA TYR A 44 -0.97 -1.72 -8.89
C TYR A 44 -0.18 -0.82 -9.83
N PHE A 45 1.12 -0.80 -9.60
CA PHE A 45 2.11 -0.19 -10.46
C PHE A 45 3.27 -1.19 -10.64
N TYR A 46 3.63 -1.50 -11.90
CA TYR A 46 4.61 -2.55 -12.23
C TYR A 46 4.36 -3.89 -11.52
N GLY A 47 3.09 -4.29 -11.40
CA GLY A 47 2.67 -5.53 -10.78
C GLY A 47 2.79 -5.54 -9.25
N LEU A 48 3.15 -4.43 -8.60
CA LEU A 48 3.21 -4.31 -7.15
C LEU A 48 2.06 -3.45 -6.63
N LYS A 49 1.50 -3.80 -5.46
CA LYS A 49 0.47 -2.98 -4.82
C LYS A 49 1.04 -1.60 -4.50
N TRP A 50 0.26 -0.58 -4.83
CA TRP A 50 0.67 0.81 -4.82
C TRP A 50 -0.49 1.73 -4.46
N VAL A 51 -0.28 2.61 -3.49
CA VAL A 51 -1.16 3.66 -2.97
C VAL A 51 -2.46 3.20 -2.31
N LEU A 52 -3.12 2.16 -2.81
CA LEU A 52 -4.44 1.75 -2.33
C LEU A 52 -4.55 0.24 -2.16
N PHE A 53 -5.00 -0.18 -0.97
CA PHE A 53 -5.52 -1.51 -0.71
C PHE A 53 -6.67 -1.45 0.29
N ARG A 54 -7.88 -1.76 -0.17
CA ARG A 54 -9.13 -1.56 0.57
C ARG A 54 -10.04 -2.77 0.46
N GLY A 55 -10.65 -3.15 1.57
CA GLY A 55 -11.55 -4.30 1.64
C GLY A 55 -12.80 -3.98 2.45
N TRP A 56 -13.87 -4.72 2.20
CA TRP A 56 -15.17 -4.56 2.86
C TRP A 56 -15.72 -5.91 3.33
N TYR A 57 -16.30 -5.89 4.51
CA TYR A 57 -17.09 -7.00 5.01
C TYR A 57 -18.35 -7.22 4.16
N PRO A 58 -18.98 -8.41 4.21
CA PRO A 58 -20.22 -8.70 3.48
C PRO A 58 -21.39 -7.75 3.81
N ASN A 59 -21.38 -7.13 4.99
CA ASN A 59 -22.36 -6.13 5.40
C ASN A 59 -22.13 -4.74 4.77
N GLY A 60 -21.08 -4.58 3.95
CA GLY A 60 -20.71 -3.34 3.26
C GLY A 60 -19.86 -2.39 4.10
N GLN A 61 -19.55 -2.73 5.36
CA GLN A 61 -18.65 -1.93 6.17
C GLN A 61 -17.20 -2.16 5.76
N LEU A 62 -16.40 -1.10 5.88
CA LEU A 62 -14.98 -1.14 5.59
C LEU A 62 -14.30 -2.15 6.54
N GLU A 63 -13.51 -3.06 5.98
CA GLU A 63 -12.71 -4.02 6.74
C GLU A 63 -11.29 -3.48 6.95
N TYR A 64 -10.68 -2.97 5.88
CA TYR A 64 -9.37 -2.33 5.94
C TYR A 64 -9.21 -1.26 4.87
N ASP A 65 -8.35 -0.30 5.16
CA ASP A 65 -7.89 0.76 4.27
C ASP A 65 -6.42 0.94 4.55
N ARG A 66 -5.60 0.43 3.65
CA ARG A 66 -4.16 0.33 3.81
C ARG A 66 -3.46 0.94 2.60
N PRO A 67 -2.82 2.09 2.76
CA PRO A 67 -1.92 2.57 1.73
C PRO A 67 -0.71 1.64 1.65
N MET A 68 -0.31 1.31 0.42
CA MET A 68 0.79 0.38 0.16
C MET A 68 1.82 1.03 -0.77
N ARG A 69 3.09 0.64 -0.66
CA ARG A 69 4.14 1.00 -1.61
C ARG A 69 5.02 -0.21 -1.83
N ASN A 70 5.29 -0.56 -3.08
CA ASN A 70 6.08 -1.74 -3.44
C ASN A 70 5.61 -3.03 -2.75
N GLY A 71 4.31 -3.19 -2.54
CA GLY A 71 3.73 -4.36 -1.86
C GLY A 71 3.82 -4.37 -0.32
N GLY A 72 4.46 -3.37 0.32
CA GLY A 72 4.47 -3.17 1.77
C GLY A 72 3.48 -2.09 2.21
N ASP A 73 3.06 -2.09 3.48
CA ASP A 73 2.26 -1.00 4.06
C ASP A 73 3.11 0.30 4.07
N GLU A 74 2.53 1.43 3.64
CA GLU A 74 3.20 2.73 3.59
C GLU A 74 2.22 3.84 3.98
N GLY A 75 2.46 4.53 5.09
CA GLY A 75 1.59 5.56 5.63
C GLY A 75 0.58 5.05 6.66
N LEU A 76 -0.52 5.79 6.83
CA LEU A 76 -1.57 5.53 7.82
C LEU A 76 -2.53 4.45 7.33
N GLY A 77 -2.51 3.28 7.98
CA GLY A 77 -3.43 2.19 7.71
C GLY A 77 -4.45 1.99 8.84
N LYS A 78 -5.65 1.55 8.48
CA LYS A 78 -6.76 1.29 9.39
C LYS A 78 -7.42 -0.06 9.09
N ILE A 79 -7.90 -0.72 10.14
CA ILE A 79 -8.65 -1.97 10.10
C ILE A 79 -9.82 -1.84 11.08
N TRP A 80 -10.99 -2.32 10.70
CA TRP A 80 -12.22 -2.24 11.51
C TRP A 80 -12.80 -3.62 11.76
N TYR A 81 -13.56 -3.73 12.83
CA TYR A 81 -14.43 -4.88 13.10
C TYR A 81 -15.67 -4.87 12.19
N PRO A 82 -16.39 -5.99 12.04
CA PRO A 82 -17.64 -6.06 11.28
C PRO A 82 -18.79 -5.21 11.84
N ASN A 83 -18.63 -4.59 13.01
CA ASN A 83 -19.58 -3.64 13.57
C ASN A 83 -19.23 -2.16 13.24
N GLY A 84 -18.11 -1.93 12.56
CA GLY A 84 -17.63 -0.61 12.15
C GLY A 84 -16.74 0.07 13.20
N VAL A 85 -16.51 -0.56 14.35
CA VAL A 85 -15.58 -0.07 15.37
C VAL A 85 -14.16 -0.26 14.86
N LEU A 86 -13.32 0.76 15.04
CA LEU A 86 -11.90 0.71 14.67
C LEU A 86 -11.21 -0.39 15.48
N GLN A 87 -10.63 -1.37 14.81
CA GLN A 87 -9.90 -2.47 15.43
C GLN A 87 -8.43 -2.11 15.58
N LYS A 88 -7.83 -1.55 14.53
CA LYS A 88 -6.39 -1.29 14.46
C LYS A 88 -6.12 -0.07 13.61
N GLU A 89 -5.18 0.75 14.06
CA GLU A 89 -4.66 1.89 13.33
C GLU A 89 -3.15 1.87 13.48
N PHE A 90 -2.46 2.22 12.41
CA PHE A 90 -1.01 2.17 12.41
C PHE A 90 -0.41 3.11 11.39
N PHE A 91 0.86 3.44 11.59
CA PHE A 91 1.68 4.07 10.57
C PHE A 91 2.87 3.19 10.24
N SER A 92 3.13 3.02 8.95
CA SER A 92 4.31 2.32 8.46
C SER A 92 5.10 3.21 7.50
N GLU A 93 6.40 2.99 7.44
CA GLU A 93 7.33 3.67 6.53
C GLU A 93 8.28 2.62 5.96
N PHE A 94 8.38 2.52 4.64
CA PHE A 94 9.14 1.48 3.94
C PHE A 94 8.78 0.06 4.40
N GLY A 95 7.49 -0.18 4.67
CA GLY A 95 7.01 -1.45 5.24
C GLY A 95 7.35 -1.67 6.71
N VAL A 96 8.05 -0.74 7.37
CA VAL A 96 8.38 -0.80 8.80
C VAL A 96 7.27 -0.16 9.61
N ARG A 97 6.72 -0.90 10.56
CA ARG A 97 5.73 -0.40 11.50
C ARG A 97 6.35 0.59 12.49
N ILE A 98 5.96 1.86 12.43
CA ILE A 98 6.43 2.93 13.34
C ILE A 98 5.61 2.95 14.61
N TRP A 99 4.29 2.87 14.49
CA TRP A 99 3.40 2.76 15.65
C TRP A 99 2.15 1.96 15.32
N THR A 100 1.48 1.47 16.36
CA THR A 100 0.22 0.72 16.26
C THR A 100 -0.63 0.97 17.49
N LYS A 101 -1.91 1.24 17.24
CA LYS A 101 -2.96 1.23 18.24
C LYS A 101 -3.97 0.14 17.89
N GLU A 102 -4.40 -0.62 18.90
CA GLU A 102 -5.45 -1.64 18.75
C GLU A 102 -6.54 -1.40 19.80
N TRP A 103 -7.79 -1.57 19.39
CA TRP A 103 -8.97 -1.46 20.22
C TRP A 103 -9.77 -2.77 20.18
N ASP A 104 -10.53 -3.04 21.24
CA ASP A 104 -11.51 -4.13 21.25
C ASP A 104 -12.82 -3.73 20.54
N GLU A 105 -13.75 -4.68 20.40
CA GLU A 105 -15.04 -4.46 19.72
C GLU A 105 -15.93 -3.39 20.40
N SER A 106 -15.64 -3.01 21.64
CA SER A 106 -16.33 -1.92 22.36
C SER A 106 -15.71 -0.55 22.10
N GLY A 107 -14.58 -0.50 21.39
CA GLY A 107 -13.82 0.73 21.13
C GLY A 107 -12.85 1.09 22.26
N LYS A 108 -12.58 0.17 23.20
CA LYS A 108 -11.60 0.40 24.27
C LYS A 108 -10.20 0.10 23.75
N LEU A 109 -9.27 1.04 23.95
CA LEU A 109 -7.86 0.86 23.59
C LEU A 109 -7.23 -0.27 24.43
N ILE A 110 -6.67 -1.27 23.75
CA ILE A 110 -6.03 -2.45 24.37
C ILE A 110 -4.53 -2.52 24.09
N LYS A 111 -4.03 -1.75 23.13
CA LYS A 111 -2.60 -1.66 22.83
C LYS A 111 -2.26 -0.29 22.25
N ASP A 112 -1.15 0.26 22.72
CA ASP A 112 -0.48 1.41 22.13
C ASP A 112 1.03 1.09 22.11
N TRP A 113 1.58 0.94 20.91
CA TRP A 113 2.95 0.51 20.70
C TRP A 113 3.64 1.43 19.70
N ILE A 114 4.86 1.81 20.01
CA ILE A 114 5.73 2.62 19.17
C ILE A 114 7.06 1.88 19.02
N LEU A 115 7.61 1.89 17.81
CA LEU A 115 8.91 1.33 17.49
C LEU A 115 10.00 2.06 18.32
N PRO A 116 10.80 1.35 19.13
CA PRO A 116 11.89 1.98 19.86
C PRO A 116 12.95 2.53 18.92
N GLU A 117 13.27 3.82 19.07
CA GLU A 117 14.24 4.54 18.25
C GLU A 117 15.69 4.50 18.80
N ASP A 118 15.97 3.55 19.69
CA ASP A 118 17.25 3.42 20.39
C ASP A 118 18.26 2.49 19.68
N GLY A 119 17.92 1.98 18.48
CA GLY A 119 18.77 1.03 17.75
C GLY A 119 18.72 -0.41 18.25
N SER A 120 18.00 -0.68 19.35
CA SER A 120 17.86 -2.04 19.89
C SER A 120 16.98 -2.92 19.01
N HIS A 121 15.99 -2.33 18.34
CA HIS A 121 15.03 -3.05 17.52
C HIS A 121 15.56 -3.23 16.07
N PRO A 122 15.62 -4.46 15.52
CA PRO A 122 16.09 -4.71 14.16
C PRO A 122 15.37 -3.89 13.10
N SER A 123 14.05 -3.72 13.23
CA SER A 123 13.26 -2.91 12.29
C SER A 123 13.64 -1.43 12.32
N TYR A 124 14.05 -0.89 13.47
CA TYR A 124 14.50 0.50 13.53
C TYR A 124 15.87 0.67 12.86
N ARG A 125 16.78 -0.30 13.02
CA ARG A 125 18.06 -0.29 12.27
C ARG A 125 17.85 -0.37 10.77
N TYR A 126 16.93 -1.23 10.31
CA TYR A 126 16.56 -1.31 8.90
C TYR A 126 15.91 -0.01 8.41
N LEU A 127 14.99 0.56 9.17
CA LEU A 127 14.39 1.85 8.84
C LEU A 127 15.46 2.93 8.71
N GLN A 128 16.42 2.99 9.62
CA GLN A 128 17.53 3.94 9.54
C GLN A 128 18.43 3.70 8.31
N SER A 129 18.70 2.45 7.93
CA SER A 129 19.48 2.18 6.72
C SER A 129 18.74 2.67 5.48
N VAL A 130 17.45 2.34 5.35
CA VAL A 130 16.64 2.79 4.21
C VAL A 130 16.53 4.31 4.17
N ARG A 131 16.22 4.97 5.29
CA ARG A 131 16.20 6.45 5.36
C ARG A 131 17.52 7.10 4.95
N SER A 132 18.65 6.45 5.24
CA SER A 132 19.97 6.96 4.85
C SER A 132 20.25 6.80 3.36
N ASP A 133 19.69 5.77 2.72
CA ASP A 133 19.85 5.52 1.29
C ASP A 133 18.94 6.44 0.45
N TYR A 134 17.82 6.90 0.99
CA TYR A 134 16.91 7.87 0.37
C TYR A 134 17.21 9.31 0.85
N VAL A 135 18.28 9.90 0.30
CA VAL A 135 18.81 11.24 0.69
C VAL A 135 17.80 12.39 0.48
N ASP A 136 16.74 12.19 -0.32
CA ASP A 136 15.68 13.18 -0.59
C ASP A 136 14.29 12.81 -0.02
N TYR A 137 14.19 11.92 0.98
CA TYR A 137 12.90 11.64 1.64
C TYR A 137 12.46 12.84 2.50
N GLU A 138 11.84 13.85 1.88
CA GLU A 138 10.98 14.76 2.62
C GLU A 138 9.78 13.96 3.13
N LYS A 139 9.68 13.87 4.47
CA LYS A 139 8.54 13.31 5.21
C LYS A 139 7.24 13.60 4.45
N PRO A 140 6.44 12.59 4.06
CA PRO A 140 5.26 12.82 3.26
C PRO A 140 4.35 13.83 3.97
N PRO A 141 3.73 14.76 3.23
CA PRO A 141 2.88 15.79 3.82
C PRO A 141 1.83 15.14 4.72
N GLU A 142 1.62 15.72 5.89
CA GLU A 142 0.67 15.22 6.87
C GLU A 142 -0.73 15.11 6.25
N LEU A 143 -1.31 13.92 6.36
CA LEU A 143 -2.73 13.60 6.15
C LEU A 143 -3.33 14.12 4.83
N VAL A 144 -2.99 13.49 3.71
CA VAL A 144 -3.88 13.47 2.54
C VAL A 144 -4.72 12.20 2.64
N GLU A 145 -6.01 12.34 2.92
CA GLU A 145 -6.95 11.24 2.73
C GLU A 145 -6.90 10.86 1.24
N PHE A 146 -6.49 9.63 0.94
CA PHE A 146 -6.42 9.14 -0.43
C PHE A 146 -7.85 8.93 -0.95
N GLU A 147 -8.40 9.96 -1.59
CA GLU A 147 -9.65 9.82 -2.36
C GLU A 147 -9.44 8.82 -3.51
N GLN A 148 -10.49 8.09 -3.90
CA GLN A 148 -10.45 7.07 -4.96
C GLN A 148 -9.85 7.60 -6.28
N ASP A 149 -10.07 8.89 -6.58
CA ASP A 149 -9.57 9.54 -7.79
C ASP A 149 -8.05 9.75 -7.77
N VAL A 150 -7.43 9.84 -6.59
CA VAL A 150 -5.97 10.04 -6.45
C VAL A 150 -5.20 8.78 -6.82
N ALA A 151 -5.70 7.59 -6.47
CA ALA A 151 -5.08 6.32 -6.85
C ALA A 151 -5.11 6.13 -8.38
N ALA A 152 -6.25 6.41 -9.01
CA ALA A 152 -6.41 6.38 -10.46
C ALA A 152 -5.46 7.37 -11.17
N TYR A 153 -5.30 8.57 -10.61
CA TYR A 153 -4.40 9.59 -11.13
C TYR A 153 -2.93 9.17 -11.03
N ILE A 154 -2.50 8.68 -9.86
CA ILE A 154 -1.11 8.25 -9.62
C ILE A 154 -0.73 7.08 -10.55
N VAL A 155 -1.62 6.09 -10.70
CA VAL A 155 -1.37 4.94 -11.58
C VAL A 155 -1.23 5.37 -13.06
N THR A 156 -1.91 6.45 -13.47
CA THR A 156 -1.86 6.92 -14.87
C THR A 156 -0.80 7.99 -15.14
N HIS A 157 -0.28 8.64 -14.11
CA HIS A 157 0.71 9.72 -14.21
C HIS A 157 1.88 9.51 -13.24
N PRO A 158 2.63 8.39 -13.35
CA PRO A 158 3.72 8.08 -12.43
C PRO A 158 4.84 9.14 -12.47
N SER A 159 4.97 9.86 -13.59
CA SER A 159 5.94 10.95 -13.74
C SER A 159 5.70 12.15 -12.81
N ASN A 160 4.49 12.32 -12.28
CA ASN A 160 4.17 13.43 -11.39
C ASN A 160 4.60 13.17 -9.93
N LEU A 161 5.17 11.99 -9.66
CA LEU A 161 5.85 11.62 -8.41
C LEU A 161 7.39 11.72 -8.53
N ILE A 162 7.93 12.16 -9.67
CA ILE A 162 9.38 12.18 -9.98
C ILE A 162 10.24 12.99 -8.99
N TYR A 163 9.64 13.79 -8.12
CA TYR A 163 10.39 14.41 -7.03
C TYR A 163 10.85 13.41 -5.95
N TYR A 164 10.31 12.18 -5.90
CA TYR A 164 10.65 11.17 -4.89
C TYR A 164 11.37 9.92 -5.43
N GLU A 165 11.50 9.73 -6.74
CA GLU A 165 11.81 8.41 -7.31
C GLU A 165 12.78 8.42 -8.51
N LYS A 166 13.69 9.41 -8.56
CA LYS A 166 14.67 9.51 -9.66
C LYS A 166 15.64 8.32 -9.73
N ASP A 167 15.94 7.67 -8.60
CA ASP A 167 17.03 6.69 -8.55
C ASP A 167 16.58 5.24 -8.81
N PHE A 168 15.34 4.85 -8.45
CA PHE A 168 14.85 3.47 -8.66
C PHE A 168 14.52 3.17 -10.13
N LEU A 169 14.09 4.17 -10.90
CA LEU A 169 13.75 4.03 -12.32
C LEU A 169 14.99 4.05 -13.23
N GLN A 170 16.12 4.56 -12.75
CA GLN A 170 17.38 4.57 -13.51
C GLN A 170 17.95 3.14 -13.64
N GLU A 171 17.94 2.35 -12.56
CA GLU A 171 18.47 0.98 -12.57
C GLU A 171 17.62 -0.01 -13.40
N GLN A 172 16.30 0.17 -13.45
CA GLN A 172 15.41 -0.68 -14.28
C GLN A 172 15.51 -0.35 -15.77
N ASN A 173 15.81 0.90 -16.14
CA ASN A 173 16.00 1.29 -17.55
C ASN A 173 17.32 0.76 -18.12
N ASP A 174 18.37 0.67 -17.32
CA ASP A 174 19.67 0.11 -17.76
C ASP A 174 19.61 -1.41 -17.98
N LEU A 175 18.69 -2.12 -17.31
CA LEU A 175 18.42 -3.55 -17.52
C LEU A 175 17.60 -3.85 -18.79
N ILE A 176 16.90 -2.86 -19.35
CA ILE A 176 16.07 -3.04 -20.56
C ILE A 176 16.84 -2.68 -21.84
N ILE A 177 17.94 -1.90 -21.75
CA ILE A 177 18.73 -1.48 -22.92
C ILE A 177 19.84 -2.50 -23.29
N GLN A 178 20.05 -3.57 -22.51
CA GLN A 178 21.03 -4.62 -22.81
C GLN A 178 20.46 -5.95 -23.35
N LEU A 179 19.21 -5.98 -23.85
CA LEU A 179 18.62 -7.11 -24.59
C LEU A 179 18.05 -6.64 -25.93
#